data_AF-A0A7Y1UX32-F1
#
_entry.id   AF-A0A7Y1UX32-F1
#
_cell.length_a   1.000
_cell.length_b   1.000
_cell.length_c   1.000
_cell.angle_alpha   90.00
_cell.angle_beta   90.00
_cell.angle_gamma   90.00
#
_symmetry.space_group_name_H-M   'P 1'
#
loop_
_entity.id
_entity.type
_entity.pdbx_description
1 polymer ?
#
loop_
_entity_poly.entity_id
_entity_poly.type
_entity_poly.pdbx_seq_one_letter_code
_entity_poly.pdbx_strand_id
1 'polypeptide(L)'
;MHDQFDGQKQRSALTAAERSLRALGSGDGAKARESAAKAHELDQIGLYSGFVSAVAPLIETLEAGDEIADPGWNDLKNALGAGPLSSLIDEIRS
;
A
#
# COMPACT_ATOMS: atom_id res chain seq x y z
N MET A 1 8.58 18.90 -23.15
CA MET A 1 9.10 18.58 -21.81
C MET A 1 8.96 17.07 -21.67
N HIS A 2 10.04 16.32 -21.87
CA HIS A 2 10.03 14.86 -21.67
C HIS A 2 10.23 14.68 -20.17
N ASP A 3 9.19 14.36 -19.42
CA ASP A 3 9.39 13.85 -18.06
C ASP A 3 10.14 12.52 -18.22
N GLN A 4 11.43 12.57 -17.94
CA GLN A 4 12.29 11.40 -18.01
C GLN A 4 11.88 10.46 -16.88
N PHE A 5 11.32 9.31 -17.23
CA PHE A 5 11.00 8.26 -16.28
C PHE A 5 12.25 7.92 -15.45
N ASP A 6 12.15 8.12 -14.14
CA ASP A 6 13.20 7.83 -13.17
C ASP A 6 12.88 6.48 -12.53
N GLY A 7 13.50 5.43 -13.06
CA GLY A 7 13.34 4.09 -12.52
C GLY A 7 13.74 3.98 -11.04
N GLN A 8 14.62 4.83 -10.52
CA GLN A 8 14.93 4.87 -9.09
C GLN A 8 13.74 5.38 -8.30
N LYS A 9 13.11 6.46 -8.75
CA LYS A 9 11.90 7.01 -8.13
C LYS A 9 10.75 5.99 -8.13
N GLN A 10 10.52 5.30 -9.24
CA GLN A 10 9.48 4.25 -9.31
C GLN A 10 9.78 3.06 -8.37
N ARG A 11 11.05 2.65 -8.25
CA ARG A 11 11.44 1.62 -7.27
C ARG A 11 11.20 2.08 -5.83
N SER A 12 11.49 3.34 -5.52
CA SER A 12 11.18 3.91 -4.20
C SER A 12 9.67 3.98 -3.95
N ALA A 13 8.85 4.22 -4.97
CA ALA A 13 7.39 4.14 -4.87
C ALA A 13 6.93 2.71 -4.48
N LEU A 14 7.50 1.68 -5.14
CA LEU A 14 7.23 0.28 -4.78
C LEU A 14 7.64 -0.02 -3.33
N THR A 15 8.85 0.36 -2.93
CA THR A 15 9.33 0.15 -1.55
C THR A 15 8.45 0.86 -0.51
N ALA A 16 7.91 2.03 -0.83
CA ALA A 16 6.96 2.74 0.02
C ALA A 16 5.62 1.99 0.12
N ALA A 17 5.09 1.47 -0.98
CA ALA A 17 3.88 0.65 -0.97
C ALA A 17 4.07 -0.63 -0.13
N GLU A 18 5.20 -1.33 -0.27
CA GLU A 18 5.53 -2.50 0.55
C GLU A 18 5.62 -2.17 2.04
N ARG A 19 6.22 -1.02 2.40
CA ARG A 19 6.29 -0.55 3.79
C ARG A 19 4.90 -0.25 4.35
N SER A 20 4.01 0.31 3.53
CA SER A 20 2.61 0.54 3.92
C SER A 20 1.93 -0.77 4.28
N LEU A 21 2.07 -1.80 3.43
CA LEU A 21 1.46 -3.11 3.68
C LEU A 21 2.00 -3.76 4.95
N ARG A 22 3.32 -3.73 5.16
CA ARG A 22 3.94 -4.27 6.38
C ARG A 22 3.48 -3.53 7.63
N ALA A 23 3.28 -2.21 7.55
CA ALA A 23 2.75 -1.42 8.65
C ALA A 23 1.30 -1.80 8.99
N LEU A 24 0.45 -2.04 7.98
CA LEU A 24 -0.88 -2.61 8.20
C LEU A 24 -0.81 -3.96 8.92
N GLY A 25 0.10 -4.83 8.48
CA GLY A 25 0.33 -6.15 9.10
C GLY A 25 0.81 -6.09 10.54
N SER A 26 1.52 -5.02 10.92
CA SER A 26 1.97 -4.78 12.30
C SER A 26 0.99 -3.95 13.15
N GLY A 27 -0.17 -3.58 12.61
CA GLY A 27 -1.15 -2.73 13.29
C GLY A 27 -0.76 -1.25 13.42
N ASP A 28 0.21 -0.78 12.64
CA ASP A 28 0.69 0.61 12.67
C ASP A 28 0.02 1.43 11.56
N GLY A 29 -1.22 1.88 11.83
CA GLY A 29 -2.03 2.65 10.88
C GLY A 29 -1.39 3.98 10.48
N ALA A 30 -0.71 4.66 11.41
CA ALA A 30 -0.06 5.95 11.13
C ALA A 30 1.09 5.78 10.12
N LYS A 31 1.95 4.78 10.33
CA LYS A 31 3.05 4.47 9.41
C LYS A 31 2.57 3.93 8.07
N ALA A 32 1.47 3.18 8.06
CA ALA A 32 0.82 2.75 6.84
C ALA A 32 0.37 3.95 6.00
N ARG A 33 -0.30 4.93 6.64
CA ARG A 33 -0.74 6.17 5.98
C ARG A 33 0.42 6.95 5.37
N GLU A 34 1.47 7.20 6.14
CA GLU A 34 2.66 7.93 5.67
C GLU A 34 3.30 7.23 4.46
N SER A 35 3.47 5.91 4.55
CA SER A 35 4.10 5.12 3.49
C SER A 35 3.23 5.06 2.22
N ALA A 36 1.91 4.98 2.35
CA ALA A 36 0.99 5.00 1.22
C ALA A 36 0.99 6.34 0.49
N ALA A 37 0.96 7.45 1.23
CA ALA A 37 1.10 8.79 0.65
C ALA A 37 2.45 8.91 -0.08
N LYS A 38 3.52 8.37 0.51
CA LYS A 38 4.84 8.39 -0.13
C LYS A 38 4.90 7.58 -1.42
N ALA A 39 4.23 6.42 -1.46
CA ALA A 39 4.12 5.61 -2.67
C ALA A 39 3.44 6.41 -3.80
N HIS A 40 2.36 7.12 -3.48
CA HIS A 40 1.64 7.97 -4.44
C HIS A 40 2.48 9.16 -4.94
N GLU A 41 3.20 9.86 -4.06
CA GLU A 41 4.09 10.98 -4.46
C GLU A 41 5.22 10.55 -5.41
N LEU A 42 5.73 9.33 -5.21
CA LEU A 42 6.86 8.80 -5.95
C LEU A 42 6.44 8.11 -7.25
N ASP A 43 5.18 7.75 -7.39
CA ASP A 43 4.65 7.04 -8.55
C ASP A 43 4.63 7.92 -9.79
N GLN A 44 5.46 7.58 -10.77
CA GLN A 44 5.59 8.36 -12.01
C GLN A 44 4.66 7.88 -13.12
N ILE A 45 4.15 6.66 -13.02
CA ILE A 45 3.36 6.02 -14.09
C ILE A 45 1.91 5.74 -13.68
N GLY A 46 1.51 6.16 -12.48
CA GLY A 46 0.14 6.03 -11.99
C GLY A 46 -0.23 4.61 -11.54
N LEU A 47 0.75 3.72 -11.35
CA LEU A 47 0.54 2.34 -10.92
C LEU A 47 -0.10 2.23 -9.52
N TYR A 48 0.15 3.21 -8.66
CA TYR A 48 -0.31 3.28 -7.28
C TYR A 48 -1.35 4.38 -7.05
N SER A 49 -1.95 4.92 -8.12
CA SER A 49 -2.97 5.97 -8.03
C SER A 49 -4.17 5.59 -7.17
N GLY A 50 -4.61 4.33 -7.22
CA GLY A 50 -5.67 3.79 -6.36
C GLY A 50 -5.20 3.25 -5.01
N PHE A 51 -3.88 3.19 -4.77
CA PHE A 51 -3.31 2.52 -3.60
C PHE A 51 -3.75 3.18 -2.28
N VAL A 52 -3.65 4.52 -2.22
CA VAL A 52 -4.02 5.30 -1.02
C VAL A 52 -5.48 5.07 -0.64
N SER A 53 -6.38 5.11 -1.62
CA SER A 53 -7.82 4.87 -1.39
C SER A 53 -8.10 3.44 -0.95
N ALA A 54 -7.34 2.46 -1.45
CA ALA A 54 -7.51 1.06 -1.08
C ALA A 54 -7.05 0.76 0.36
N VAL A 55 -5.98 1.41 0.84
CA VAL A 55 -5.47 1.19 2.20
C VAL A 55 -6.18 2.04 3.27
N ALA A 56 -6.78 3.16 2.89
CA ALA A 56 -7.46 4.09 3.80
C ALA A 56 -8.46 3.41 4.76
N PRO A 57 -9.43 2.58 4.30
CA PRO A 57 -10.40 1.96 5.20
C PRO A 57 -9.75 0.99 6.21
N LEU A 58 -8.65 0.32 5.83
CA LEU A 58 -7.92 -0.58 6.74
C LEU A 58 -7.16 0.21 7.82
N ILE A 59 -6.63 1.38 7.46
CA ILE A 59 -5.99 2.29 8.41
C ILE A 59 -7.03 2.80 9.42
N GLU A 60 -8.23 3.17 8.95
CA GLU A 60 -9.32 3.60 9.83
C GLU A 60 -9.72 2.52 10.84
N THR A 61 -9.77 1.26 10.41
CA THR A 61 -9.97 0.11 11.32
C THR A 61 -8.90 0.04 12.41
N LEU A 62 -7.62 0.15 12.04
CA LEU A 62 -6.51 0.13 13.01
C LEU A 62 -6.55 1.33 13.97
N GLU A 63 -6.92 2.51 13.47
CA GLU A 63 -7.04 3.73 14.29
C GLU A 63 -8.23 3.69 15.25
N ALA A 64 -9.27 2.92 14.92
CA ALA A 64 -10.36 2.60 15.84
C ALA A 64 -9.94 1.61 16.95
N GLY A 65 -8.75 1.01 16.85
CA GLY A 65 -8.25 -0.02 17.76
C GLY A 65 -8.72 -1.43 17.42
N ASP A 66 -9.32 -1.63 16.23
CA ASP A 66 -9.79 -2.91 15.75
C ASP A 66 -8.73 -3.63 14.90
N GLU A 67 -8.87 -4.94 14.77
CA GLU A 67 -8.06 -5.76 13.86
C GLU A 67 -8.64 -5.75 12.44
N ILE A 68 -7.77 -5.79 11.43
CA ILE A 68 -8.20 -5.89 10.03
C ILE A 68 -8.70 -7.32 9.76
N ALA A 69 -10.00 -7.46 9.55
CA ALA A 69 -10.62 -8.74 9.22
C ALA A 69 -10.23 -9.24 7.81
N ASP A 70 -10.33 -10.55 7.59
CA ASP A 70 -10.03 -11.21 6.31
C ASP A 70 -10.69 -10.56 5.07
N PRO A 71 -11.97 -10.12 5.11
CA PRO A 71 -12.58 -9.43 3.97
C PRO A 71 -11.82 -8.15 3.59
N GLY A 72 -11.37 -7.36 4.56
CA GLY A 72 -10.62 -6.12 4.29
C GLY A 72 -9.29 -6.39 3.59
N TRP A 73 -8.59 -7.45 3.99
CA TRP A 73 -7.37 -7.91 3.30
C TRP A 73 -7.65 -8.40 1.87
N ASN A 74 -8.75 -9.12 1.66
CA ASN A 74 -9.13 -9.62 0.35
C ASN A 74 -9.52 -8.46 -0.59
N ASP A 75 -10.26 -7.48 -0.09
CA ASP A 75 -10.63 -6.27 -0.84
C ASP A 75 -9.39 -5.47 -1.25
N LEU A 76 -8.43 -5.31 -0.34
CA LEU A 76 -7.15 -4.69 -0.65
C LEU A 76 -6.41 -5.48 -1.74
N LYS A 77 -6.28 -6.81 -1.64
CA LYS A 77 -5.65 -7.63 -2.70
C LYS A 77 -6.34 -7.45 -4.05
N ASN A 78 -7.68 -7.45 -4.06
CA ASN A 78 -8.46 -7.26 -5.28
C ASN A 78 -8.20 -5.88 -5.91
N ALA A 79 -8.08 -4.83 -5.09
CA ALA A 79 -7.77 -3.49 -5.55
C ALA A 79 -6.36 -3.35 -6.15
N LEU A 80 -5.38 -4.10 -5.62
CA LEU A 80 -4.00 -4.11 -6.14
C LEU A 80 -3.84 -4.97 -7.41
N GLY A 81 -4.75 -5.92 -7.62
CA GLY A 81 -4.66 -6.90 -8.70
C GLY A 81 -3.53 -7.90 -8.50
N ALA A 82 -3.28 -8.71 -9.52
CA ALA A 82 -2.19 -9.69 -9.49
C ALA A 82 -0.83 -8.98 -9.56
N GLY A 83 0.08 -9.30 -8.63
CA GLY A 83 1.41 -8.70 -8.59
C GLY A 83 2.15 -8.90 -7.27
N PRO A 84 3.37 -8.36 -7.15
CA PRO A 84 4.22 -8.53 -5.98
C PRO A 84 3.59 -8.02 -4.68
N LEU A 85 2.81 -6.94 -4.75
CA LEU A 85 2.10 -6.40 -3.58
C LEU A 85 0.97 -7.32 -3.10
N SER A 86 0.27 -8.01 -4.01
CA SER A 86 -0.74 -9.02 -3.63
C SER A 86 -0.07 -10.22 -2.96
N SER A 87 1.07 -10.69 -3.48
CA SER A 87 1.84 -11.77 -2.85
C SER A 87 2.34 -11.38 -1.46
N LEU A 88 2.79 -10.13 -1.29
CA LEU A 88 3.22 -9.64 0.01
C LEU A 88 2.08 -9.63 1.04
N ILE A 89 0.83 -9.36 0.64
CA ILE A 89 -0.32 -9.46 1.55
C ILE A 89 -0.51 -10.90 2.03
N ASP A 90 -0.28 -11.90 1.18
CA ASP A 90 -0.35 -13.31 1.60
C ASP A 90 0.73 -13.66 2.62
N GLU A 91 1.96 -13.16 2.42
CA GLU A 91 3.08 -13.36 3.38
C GLU A 91 2.85 -12.66 4.71
N ILE A 92 2.20 -11.50 4.72
CA ILE A 92 1.91 -10.76 5.96
C ILE A 92 0.84 -11.49 6.80
N ARG A 93 -0.06 -12.21 6.14
CA ARG A 93 -1.20 -12.90 6.76
C ARG A 93 -0.92 -14.36 7.11
N SER A 94 0.24 -14.90 6.72
CA SER A 94 0.68 -16.26 7.06
C SER A 94 1.29 -16.34 8.45
#